data_AF-A0A9R1K4Q1-F1
#
_entry.id   AF-A0A9R1K4Q1-F1
#
_cell.length_a   1.000
_cell.length_b   1.000
_cell.length_c   1.000
_cell.angle_alpha   90.00
_cell.angle_beta   90.00
_cell.angle_gamma   90.00
#
_symmetry.space_group_name_H-M   'P 1'
#
loop_
_entity.id
_entity.type
_entity.pdbx_description
1 polymer ?
#
loop_
_entity_poly.entity_id
_entity_poly.type
_entity_poly.pdbx_seq_one_letter_code
_entity_poly.pdbx_strand_id
1 'polypeptide(L)'
;MVFEDESSEETSSLPYMHSTSSTDGLNQVPFSVEDQDHQGLELETMSPCEKHGKASERLVAFEGTDTGRRFLACAEPEGQNCGFVEWVDHQWPPTMQNALLKLWAMVEDSRSARVNDNLESSFTIHHLTEEKNKLEANYDKLVQDVHELMSFQEERVVDFRHLQSAITYQHECRSELVADMKAQMAKRDAESEKLKQNYEVLLNLTRAQATVIQNLKLKHITDKQLLSEVKMNLELKNAELTKSEEKLTQDKLELKFQVSDLLKGKEKHGEEMVQLEL
;
A
#
# COMPACT_ATOMS: atom_id res chain seq x y z
N MET A 1 7.95 -10.81 -30.07
CA MET A 1 7.75 -11.16 -31.49
C MET A 1 8.24 -9.96 -32.27
N VAL A 2 9.37 -10.13 -32.95
CA VAL A 2 9.94 -9.10 -33.83
C VAL A 2 9.16 -9.24 -35.13
N PHE A 3 8.42 -8.21 -35.52
CA PHE A 3 7.82 -8.17 -36.84
C PHE A 3 8.91 -7.74 -37.80
N GLU A 4 9.37 -8.68 -38.61
CA GLU A 4 10.29 -8.43 -39.71
C GLU A 4 9.57 -7.57 -40.75
N ASP A 5 10.17 -6.43 -41.06
CA ASP A 5 9.77 -5.52 -42.12
C ASP A 5 10.02 -6.23 -43.47
N GLU A 6 8.96 -6.77 -44.08
CA GLU A 6 9.01 -7.17 -45.49
C GLU A 6 8.99 -5.89 -46.34
N SER A 7 10.17 -5.29 -46.46
CA SER A 7 10.53 -4.35 -47.51
C SER A 7 10.41 -5.05 -48.85
N SER A 8 9.22 -4.99 -49.46
CA SER A 8 9.02 -5.31 -50.86
C SER A 8 9.65 -4.21 -51.72
N GLU A 9 10.92 -4.41 -52.06
CA GLU A 9 11.60 -3.69 -53.14
C GLU A 9 10.91 -4.04 -54.46
N GLU A 10 9.90 -3.26 -54.86
CA GLU A 10 9.41 -3.26 -56.23
C GLU A 10 10.41 -2.51 -57.13
N THR A 11 11.46 -3.22 -57.53
CA THR A 11 12.28 -2.82 -58.68
C THR A 11 11.52 -3.14 -59.96
N SER A 12 10.54 -2.30 -60.30
CA SER A 12 9.96 -2.25 -61.66
C SER A 12 10.07 -0.82 -62.20
N SER A 13 11.29 -0.31 -62.24
CA SER A 13 11.61 0.87 -63.05
C SER A 13 11.70 0.47 -64.52
N LEU A 14 10.54 0.23 -65.15
CA LEU A 14 10.44 0.44 -66.59
C LEU A 14 10.63 1.94 -66.84
N PRO A 15 11.48 2.37 -67.79
CA PRO A 15 11.60 3.77 -68.16
C PRO A 15 10.27 4.19 -68.80
N TYR A 16 9.36 4.70 -67.97
CA TYR A 16 8.08 5.21 -68.42
C TYR A 16 8.35 6.51 -69.19
N MET A 17 8.04 6.47 -70.48
CA MET A 17 8.26 7.56 -71.44
C MET A 17 7.52 8.81 -70.97
N HIS A 18 8.27 9.76 -70.42
CA HIS A 18 7.77 11.10 -70.16
C HIS A 18 7.70 11.86 -71.49
N SER A 19 6.62 11.68 -72.25
CA SER A 19 6.21 12.71 -73.22
C SER A 19 5.69 13.88 -72.40
N THR A 20 6.57 14.81 -72.07
CA THR A 20 6.17 16.16 -71.71
C THR A 20 5.57 16.77 -72.97
N SER A 21 4.24 16.93 -72.99
CA SER A 21 3.59 17.83 -73.94
C SER A 21 4.09 19.24 -73.62
N SER A 22 5.26 19.57 -74.14
CA SER A 22 5.80 20.92 -74.12
C SER A 22 5.14 21.66 -75.26
N THR A 23 4.25 22.59 -74.90
CA THR A 23 3.54 23.49 -75.81
C THR A 23 4.45 24.53 -76.47
N ASP A 24 5.77 24.33 -76.49
CA ASP A 24 6.69 25.16 -77.29
C ASP A 24 6.70 24.67 -78.73
N GLY A 25 5.67 25.11 -79.45
CA GLY A 25 5.63 25.03 -80.90
C GLY A 25 6.81 25.78 -81.52
N LEU A 26 7.28 25.20 -82.63
CA LEU A 26 8.36 25.65 -83.52
C LEU A 26 9.73 25.00 -83.20
N ASN A 27 10.00 23.89 -83.89
CA ASN A 27 11.28 23.15 -84.03
C ASN A 27 11.50 21.93 -83.11
N GLN A 28 10.45 21.18 -82.74
CA GLN A 28 10.63 19.85 -82.14
C GLN A 28 10.65 18.77 -83.24
N VAL A 29 11.70 17.96 -83.24
CA VAL A 29 11.80 16.74 -84.05
C VAL A 29 10.75 15.75 -83.51
N PRO A 30 9.93 15.11 -84.36
CA PRO A 30 8.93 14.16 -83.90
C PRO A 30 9.53 13.04 -83.04
N PHE A 31 8.77 12.57 -82.05
CA PHE A 31 9.16 11.38 -81.30
C PHE A 31 9.33 10.19 -82.27
N SER A 32 10.40 9.43 -82.09
CA SER A 32 10.77 8.36 -83.02
C SER A 32 10.94 7.01 -82.35
N VAL A 33 10.84 5.96 -83.15
CA VAL A 33 11.07 4.58 -82.75
C VAL A 33 12.17 3.99 -83.64
N GLU A 34 12.97 3.10 -83.06
CA GLU A 34 14.01 2.38 -83.79
C GLU A 34 13.37 1.39 -84.78
N ASP A 35 13.81 1.42 -86.04
CA ASP A 35 13.42 0.48 -87.08
C ASP A 35 14.68 -0.10 -87.72
N GLN A 36 14.82 -1.42 -87.64
CA GLN A 36 15.99 -2.14 -88.15
C GLN A 36 16.20 -1.94 -89.65
N ASP A 37 15.12 -1.75 -90.41
CA ASP A 37 15.17 -1.54 -91.87
C ASP A 37 15.34 -0.06 -92.24
N HIS A 38 15.26 0.86 -91.27
CA HIS A 38 15.37 2.30 -91.48
C HIS A 38 16.05 3.05 -90.32
N GLN A 39 17.35 2.83 -90.17
CA GLN A 39 18.19 3.45 -89.13
C GLN A 39 19.55 3.90 -89.70
N GLY A 40 20.25 4.76 -88.95
CA GLY A 40 21.62 5.21 -89.25
C GLY A 40 21.66 6.48 -90.09
N LEU A 41 22.85 6.88 -90.55
CA LEU A 41 23.03 8.10 -91.32
C LEU A 41 22.69 7.91 -92.80
N GLU A 42 21.95 8.86 -93.36
CA GLU A 42 21.71 8.99 -94.80
C GLU A 42 22.99 9.48 -95.50
N LEU A 43 23.70 8.56 -96.15
CA LEU A 43 24.96 8.82 -96.84
C LEU A 43 24.84 8.72 -98.37
N GLU A 44 23.77 8.13 -98.89
CA GLU A 44 23.57 7.90 -100.32
C GLU A 44 22.85 9.07 -101.00
N THR A 45 21.83 9.61 -100.33
CA THR A 45 21.08 10.78 -100.77
C THR A 45 21.69 12.02 -100.11
N MET A 46 22.14 13.02 -100.87
CA MET A 46 22.77 14.24 -100.35
C MET A 46 21.73 15.18 -99.69
N SER A 47 21.12 14.75 -98.58
CA SER A 47 20.17 15.51 -97.76
C SER A 47 20.75 15.86 -96.38
N PRO A 48 21.80 16.71 -96.29
CA PRO A 48 22.40 17.09 -95.01
C PRO A 48 21.50 18.05 -94.19
N CYS A 49 21.61 18.06 -92.85
CA CYS A 49 20.95 19.11 -92.03
C CYS A 49 21.46 20.47 -92.51
N GLU A 50 20.53 21.34 -92.89
CA GLU A 50 20.82 22.65 -93.50
C GLU A 50 21.70 23.54 -92.62
N LYS A 51 21.57 23.41 -91.29
CA LYS A 51 22.31 24.23 -90.32
C LYS A 51 23.73 23.73 -90.06
N HIS A 52 23.94 22.41 -90.08
CA HIS A 52 25.21 21.79 -89.65
C HIS A 52 26.02 21.21 -90.80
N GLY A 53 25.41 21.02 -91.98
CA GLY A 53 26.05 20.44 -93.16
C GLY A 53 26.49 18.99 -92.98
N LYS A 54 25.96 18.30 -91.96
CA LYS A 54 26.25 16.89 -91.66
C LYS A 54 25.16 15.99 -92.21
N ALA A 55 25.50 14.72 -92.45
CA ALA A 55 24.54 13.69 -92.86
C ALA A 55 23.37 13.61 -91.86
N SER A 56 22.16 13.47 -92.41
CA SER A 56 20.95 13.35 -91.61
C SER A 56 20.76 11.92 -91.11
N GLU A 57 20.11 11.76 -89.97
CA GLU A 57 19.77 10.48 -89.37
C GLU A 57 18.42 9.97 -89.86
N ARG A 58 18.32 8.68 -90.18
CA ARG A 58 17.10 7.98 -90.56
C ARG A 58 16.32 7.57 -89.33
N LEU A 59 15.07 8.02 -89.24
CA LEU A 59 14.18 7.78 -88.11
C LEU A 59 12.77 7.43 -88.59
N VAL A 60 12.01 6.72 -87.75
CA VAL A 60 10.59 6.44 -87.97
C VAL A 60 9.77 7.15 -86.92
N ALA A 61 8.78 7.92 -87.34
CA ALA A 61 7.94 8.67 -86.43
C ALA A 61 7.04 7.75 -85.61
N PHE A 62 6.90 8.04 -84.33
CA PHE A 62 5.97 7.39 -83.41
C PHE A 62 5.17 8.46 -82.67
N GLU A 63 4.52 9.33 -83.45
CA GLU A 63 3.77 10.46 -82.92
C GLU A 63 2.57 10.77 -83.82
N GLY A 64 1.40 10.95 -83.19
CA GLY A 64 0.18 11.42 -83.84
C GLY A 64 -0.15 10.71 -85.16
N THR A 65 -0.60 11.49 -86.15
CA THR A 65 -0.96 10.99 -87.47
C THR A 65 0.22 10.60 -88.34
N ASP A 66 1.45 10.86 -87.91
CA ASP A 66 2.67 10.55 -88.66
C ASP A 66 3.30 9.22 -88.25
N THR A 67 2.71 8.54 -87.26
CA THR A 67 3.19 7.24 -86.78
C THR A 67 3.44 6.26 -87.94
N GLY A 68 4.64 5.69 -87.94
CA GLY A 68 5.14 4.75 -88.95
C GLY A 68 5.74 5.41 -90.21
N ARG A 69 5.74 6.74 -90.35
CA ARG A 69 6.36 7.42 -91.49
C ARG A 69 7.87 7.59 -91.26
N ARG A 70 8.65 7.36 -92.30
CA ARG A 70 10.10 7.57 -92.30
C ARG A 70 10.47 9.02 -92.56
N PHE A 71 11.43 9.52 -91.80
CA PHE A 71 11.97 10.87 -91.95
C PHE A 71 13.46 10.92 -91.68
N LEU A 72 14.09 11.96 -92.23
CA LEU A 72 15.47 12.33 -91.97
C LEU A 72 15.49 13.47 -90.95
N ALA A 73 16.35 13.36 -89.96
CA ALA A 73 16.52 14.37 -88.91
C ALA A 73 17.98 14.79 -88.74
N CYS A 74 18.19 15.89 -88.03
CA CYS A 74 19.52 16.27 -87.60
C CYS A 74 20.12 15.22 -86.65
N ALA A 75 21.29 14.67 -86.99
CA ALA A 75 22.01 13.69 -86.16
C ALA A 75 22.75 14.30 -84.95
N GLU A 76 22.54 15.60 -84.66
CA GLU A 76 23.13 16.23 -83.47
C GLU A 76 22.32 15.85 -82.22
N PRO A 77 22.97 15.68 -81.06
CA PRO A 77 22.32 15.28 -79.82
C PRO A 77 21.28 16.31 -79.36
N GLU A 78 20.40 15.85 -78.48
CA GLU A 78 19.34 16.66 -77.88
C GLU A 78 19.91 17.93 -77.23
N GLY A 79 19.32 19.09 -77.52
CA GLY A 79 19.82 20.42 -77.14
C GLY A 79 20.80 21.08 -78.13
N GLN A 80 21.44 20.32 -79.02
CA GLN A 80 22.25 20.83 -80.15
C GLN A 80 21.59 20.58 -81.51
N ASN A 81 20.55 19.75 -81.54
CA ASN A 81 19.73 19.46 -82.71
C ASN A 81 19.20 20.75 -83.38
N CYS A 82 19.33 20.83 -84.71
CA CYS A 82 18.89 22.00 -85.50
C CYS A 82 17.36 22.07 -85.68
N GLY A 83 16.61 21.02 -85.33
CA GLY A 83 15.19 20.87 -85.62
C GLY A 83 14.89 20.48 -87.06
N PHE A 84 15.91 20.11 -87.86
CA PHE A 84 15.74 19.68 -89.24
C PHE A 84 14.94 18.38 -89.31
N VAL A 85 13.93 18.36 -90.17
CA VAL A 85 13.06 17.21 -90.46
C VAL A 85 12.71 17.22 -91.95
N GLU A 86 13.00 16.11 -92.64
CA GLU A 86 12.59 15.89 -94.03
C GLU A 86 11.88 14.55 -94.15
N TRP A 87 10.64 14.54 -94.64
CA TRP A 87 9.85 13.31 -94.75
C TRP A 87 10.22 12.51 -96.00
N VAL A 88 10.56 11.23 -95.81
CA VAL A 88 10.83 10.28 -96.90
C VAL A 88 9.52 9.73 -97.46
N ASP A 89 8.60 9.36 -96.57
CA ASP A 89 7.30 8.82 -96.97
C ASP A 89 6.26 9.92 -97.19
N HIS A 90 5.39 9.69 -98.18
CA HIS A 90 4.23 10.55 -98.41
C HIS A 90 3.31 10.55 -97.18
N GLN A 91 2.49 11.59 -97.07
CA GLN A 91 1.45 11.60 -96.04
C GLN A 91 0.53 10.40 -96.21
N TRP A 92 0.13 9.82 -95.09
CA TRP A 92 -0.85 8.73 -95.10
C TRP A 92 -2.16 9.17 -95.76
N PRO A 93 -2.87 8.29 -96.47
CA PRO A 93 -4.22 8.58 -96.94
C PRO A 93 -5.14 8.98 -95.77
N PRO A 94 -6.19 9.79 -95.99
CA PRO A 94 -7.07 10.28 -94.92
C PRO A 94 -7.65 9.18 -94.02
N THR A 95 -7.95 8.00 -94.58
CA THR A 95 -8.44 6.85 -93.82
C THR A 95 -7.44 6.39 -92.74
N MET A 96 -6.15 6.36 -93.07
CA MET A 96 -5.10 5.91 -92.14
C MET A 96 -4.78 7.01 -91.12
N GLN A 97 -4.71 8.29 -91.54
CA GLN A 97 -4.56 9.40 -90.60
C GLN A 97 -5.68 9.41 -89.54
N ASN A 98 -6.94 9.20 -89.97
CA ASN A 98 -8.08 9.11 -89.05
C ASN A 98 -7.99 7.91 -88.10
N ALA A 99 -7.45 6.77 -88.57
CA ALA A 99 -7.24 5.60 -87.71
C ALA A 99 -6.16 5.86 -86.65
N LEU A 100 -5.02 6.44 -87.05
CA LEU A 100 -3.93 6.82 -86.15
C LEU A 100 -4.39 7.87 -85.12
N LEU A 101 -5.11 8.89 -85.57
CA LEU A 101 -5.67 9.91 -84.68
C LEU A 101 -6.56 9.30 -83.59
N LYS A 102 -7.43 8.35 -83.96
CA LYS A 102 -8.29 7.64 -82.99
C LYS A 102 -7.48 6.77 -82.03
N LEU A 103 -6.46 6.07 -82.52
CA LEU A 103 -5.60 5.24 -81.66
C LEU A 103 -4.85 6.09 -80.63
N TRP A 104 -4.27 7.21 -81.05
CA TRP A 104 -3.61 8.14 -80.12
C TRP A 104 -4.56 8.78 -79.13
N ALA A 105 -5.77 9.16 -79.56
CA ALA A 105 -6.80 9.64 -78.63
C ALA A 105 -7.13 8.59 -77.56
N MET A 106 -7.31 7.32 -77.95
CA MET A 106 -7.55 6.22 -76.99
C MET A 106 -6.38 6.01 -76.02
N VAL A 107 -5.14 6.14 -76.49
CA VAL A 107 -3.95 6.03 -75.64
C VAL A 107 -3.87 7.19 -74.64
N GLU A 108 -4.12 8.42 -75.08
CA GLU A 108 -4.10 9.61 -74.21
C GLU A 108 -5.23 9.56 -73.17
N ASP A 109 -6.44 9.12 -73.58
CA ASP A 109 -7.57 8.90 -72.68
C ASP A 109 -7.23 7.83 -71.63
N SER A 110 -6.65 6.70 -72.06
CA SER A 110 -6.23 5.62 -71.15
C SER A 110 -5.13 6.09 -70.19
N ARG A 111 -4.15 6.85 -70.68
CA ARG A 111 -3.09 7.44 -69.85
C ARG A 111 -3.69 8.38 -68.80
N SER A 112 -4.60 9.26 -69.22
CA SER A 112 -5.26 10.24 -68.35
C SER A 112 -6.10 9.56 -67.27
N ALA A 113 -6.89 8.54 -67.63
CA ALA A 113 -7.66 7.75 -66.67
C ALA A 113 -6.75 7.09 -65.62
N ARG A 114 -5.65 6.44 -66.06
CA ARG A 114 -4.69 5.82 -65.14
C ARG A 114 -4.02 6.83 -64.21
N VAL A 115 -3.67 8.02 -64.71
CA VAL A 115 -3.09 9.09 -63.87
C VAL A 115 -4.11 9.54 -62.83
N ASN A 116 -5.37 9.70 -63.20
CA ASN A 116 -6.43 10.06 -62.27
C ASN A 116 -6.65 8.98 -61.20
N ASP A 117 -6.72 7.71 -61.58
CA ASP A 117 -6.87 6.58 -60.66
C ASP A 117 -5.68 6.47 -59.70
N ASN A 118 -4.45 6.65 -60.21
CA ASN A 118 -3.25 6.68 -59.38
C ASN A 118 -3.25 7.84 -58.40
N LEU A 119 -3.75 9.01 -58.82
CA LEU A 119 -3.87 10.18 -57.95
C LEU A 119 -4.91 9.94 -56.85
N GLU A 120 -6.06 9.37 -57.17
CA GLU A 120 -7.10 9.00 -56.21
C GLU A 120 -6.60 7.94 -55.21
N SER A 121 -5.89 6.93 -55.71
CA SER A 121 -5.23 5.92 -54.88
C SER A 121 -4.21 6.57 -53.93
N SER A 122 -3.39 7.51 -54.43
CA SER A 122 -2.42 8.26 -53.62
C SER A 122 -3.09 9.07 -52.50
N PHE A 123 -4.21 9.74 -52.78
CA PHE A 123 -4.98 10.46 -51.75
C PHE A 123 -5.53 9.51 -50.69
N THR A 124 -6.04 8.36 -51.12
CA THR A 124 -6.58 7.33 -50.20
C THR A 124 -5.49 6.75 -49.30
N ILE A 125 -4.33 6.42 -49.87
CA ILE A 125 -3.17 5.90 -49.11
C ILE A 125 -2.71 6.93 -48.08
N HIS A 126 -2.59 8.20 -48.48
CA HIS A 126 -2.20 9.27 -47.55
C HIS A 126 -3.20 9.38 -46.39
N HIS A 127 -4.50 9.40 -46.69
CA HIS A 127 -5.53 9.47 -45.66
C HIS A 127 -5.48 8.28 -44.68
N LEU A 128 -5.38 7.04 -45.21
CA LEU A 128 -5.27 5.84 -44.37
C LEU A 128 -3.98 5.83 -43.53
N THR A 129 -2.88 6.35 -44.08
CA THR A 129 -1.62 6.50 -43.34
C THR A 129 -1.78 7.46 -42.17
N GLU A 130 -2.49 8.58 -42.37
CA GLU A 130 -2.77 9.54 -41.30
C GLU A 130 -3.64 8.93 -40.19
N GLU A 131 -4.70 8.21 -40.56
CA GLU A 131 -5.56 7.52 -39.59
C GLU A 131 -4.83 6.40 -38.84
N LYS A 132 -3.94 5.65 -39.53
CA LYS A 132 -3.05 4.67 -38.89
C LYS A 132 -2.19 5.34 -37.83
N ASN A 133 -1.53 6.44 -38.16
CA ASN A 133 -0.65 7.15 -37.23
C ASN A 133 -1.42 7.69 -36.01
N LYS A 134 -2.65 8.18 -36.20
CA LYS A 134 -3.53 8.60 -35.09
C LYS A 134 -3.88 7.42 -34.18
N LEU A 135 -4.20 6.27 -34.77
CA LEU A 135 -4.54 5.06 -34.01
C LEU A 135 -3.34 4.54 -33.22
N GLU A 136 -2.14 4.57 -33.82
CA GLU A 136 -0.88 4.19 -33.17
C GLU A 136 -0.58 5.09 -31.97
N ALA A 137 -0.70 6.41 -32.13
CA ALA A 137 -0.53 7.35 -31.02
C ALA A 137 -1.56 7.13 -29.89
N ASN A 138 -2.82 6.81 -30.23
CA ASN A 138 -3.85 6.49 -29.25
C ASN A 138 -3.54 5.17 -28.51
N TYR A 139 -3.02 4.17 -29.23
CA TYR A 139 -2.62 2.90 -28.64
C TYR A 139 -1.46 3.08 -27.66
N ASP A 140 -0.42 3.81 -28.07
CA ASP A 140 0.74 4.10 -27.21
C ASP A 140 0.31 4.83 -25.92
N LYS A 141 -0.59 5.80 -26.05
CA LYS A 141 -1.18 6.48 -24.89
C LYS A 141 -1.95 5.52 -23.98
N LEU A 142 -2.76 4.63 -24.55
CA LEU A 142 -3.50 3.64 -23.76
C LEU A 142 -2.56 2.71 -22.98
N VAL A 143 -1.47 2.27 -23.62
CA VAL A 143 -0.44 1.44 -22.96
C VAL A 143 0.19 2.20 -21.78
N GLN A 144 0.48 3.49 -21.96
CA GLN A 144 1.00 4.34 -20.90
C GLN A 144 -0.01 4.48 -19.73
N ASP A 145 -1.27 4.82 -20.02
CA ASP A 145 -2.32 4.97 -19.00
C ASP A 145 -2.53 3.68 -18.19
N VAL A 146 -2.47 2.51 -18.85
CA VAL A 146 -2.55 1.20 -18.18
C VAL A 146 -1.33 0.95 -17.29
N HIS A 147 -0.13 1.33 -17.73
CA HIS A 147 1.06 1.21 -16.91
C HIS A 147 0.98 2.08 -15.65
N GLU A 148 0.54 3.34 -15.78
CA GLU A 148 0.36 4.25 -14.65
C GLU A 148 -0.68 3.71 -13.66
N LEU A 149 -1.80 3.18 -14.16
CA LEU A 149 -2.81 2.54 -13.31
C LEU A 149 -2.24 1.35 -12.53
N MET A 150 -1.40 0.53 -13.16
CA MET A 150 -0.76 -0.59 -12.49
C MET A 150 0.17 -0.13 -11.37
N SER A 151 1.00 0.90 -11.61
CA SER A 151 1.86 1.46 -10.56
C SER A 151 1.06 1.99 -9.37
N PHE A 152 -0.06 2.67 -9.61
CA PHE A 152 -0.94 3.14 -8.53
C PHE A 152 -1.56 1.98 -7.74
N GLN A 153 -1.90 0.87 -8.42
CA GLN A 153 -2.40 -0.32 -7.72
C GLN A 153 -1.32 -0.97 -6.84
N GLU A 154 -0.08 -1.07 -7.35
CA GLU A 154 1.05 -1.60 -6.58
C GLU A 154 1.33 -0.79 -5.32
N GLU A 155 1.38 0.54 -5.43
CA GLU A 155 1.55 1.45 -4.29
C GLU A 155 0.44 1.26 -3.25
N ARG A 156 -0.82 1.21 -3.69
CA ARG A 156 -1.95 0.98 -2.77
C ARG A 156 -1.87 -0.36 -2.06
N VAL A 157 -1.46 -1.43 -2.73
CA VAL A 157 -1.27 -2.75 -2.11
C VAL A 157 -0.20 -2.70 -1.02
N VAL A 158 0.88 -1.96 -1.26
CA VAL A 158 1.94 -1.74 -0.27
C VAL A 158 1.39 -0.98 0.94
N ASP A 159 0.62 0.08 0.75
CA ASP A 159 -0.02 0.83 1.86
C ASP A 159 -0.98 -0.03 2.69
N PHE A 160 -1.82 -0.84 2.03
CA PHE A 160 -2.71 -1.77 2.73
C PHE A 160 -1.95 -2.78 3.59
N ARG A 161 -0.82 -3.30 3.08
CA ARG A 161 0.04 -4.21 3.85
C ARG A 161 0.63 -3.54 5.08
N HIS A 162 1.12 -2.31 4.95
CA HIS A 162 1.63 -1.53 6.09
C HIS A 162 0.55 -1.29 7.14
N LEU A 163 -0.66 -0.88 6.71
CA LEU A 163 -1.78 -0.67 7.61
C LEU A 163 -2.20 -1.96 8.33
N GLN A 164 -2.26 -3.09 7.61
CA GLN A 164 -2.57 -4.39 8.20
C GLN A 164 -1.52 -4.80 9.25
N SER A 165 -0.23 -4.57 8.96
CA SER A 165 0.85 -4.82 9.91
C SER A 165 0.72 -3.94 11.16
N ALA A 166 0.39 -2.65 11.01
CA ALA A 166 0.20 -1.72 12.12
C ALA A 166 -0.97 -2.12 13.02
N ILE A 167 -2.11 -2.53 12.43
CA ILE A 167 -3.28 -3.02 13.18
C ILE A 167 -2.94 -4.29 13.94
N THR A 168 -2.22 -5.22 13.31
CA THR A 168 -1.82 -6.49 13.94
C THR A 168 -0.92 -6.24 15.15
N TYR A 169 0.11 -5.41 14.99
CA TYR A 169 0.99 -5.02 16.08
C TYR A 169 0.23 -4.35 17.23
N GLN A 170 -0.68 -3.41 16.93
CA GLN A 170 -1.49 -2.75 17.94
C GLN A 170 -2.40 -3.74 18.69
N HIS A 171 -2.97 -4.71 17.98
CA HIS A 171 -3.80 -5.76 18.58
C HIS A 171 -2.97 -6.65 19.52
N GLU A 172 -1.74 -7.02 19.14
CA GLU A 172 -0.80 -7.78 19.96
C GLU A 172 -0.42 -7.02 21.23
N CYS A 173 -0.01 -5.75 21.13
CA CYS A 173 0.29 -4.93 22.30
C CYS A 173 -0.91 -4.80 23.25
N ARG A 174 -2.13 -4.64 22.69
CA ARG A 174 -3.35 -4.55 23.51
C ARG A 174 -3.66 -5.88 24.19
N SER A 175 -3.46 -7.00 23.50
CA SER A 175 -3.63 -8.35 24.07
C SER A 175 -2.70 -8.57 25.26
N GLU A 176 -1.42 -8.22 25.12
CA GLU A 176 -0.42 -8.32 26.19
C GLU A 176 -0.77 -7.43 27.38
N LEU A 177 -1.15 -6.16 27.15
CA LEU A 177 -1.57 -5.26 28.22
C LEU A 177 -2.80 -5.78 28.97
N VAL A 178 -3.77 -6.34 28.26
CA VAL A 178 -4.97 -6.94 28.87
C VAL A 178 -4.60 -8.18 29.68
N ALA A 179 -3.65 -9.00 29.21
CA ALA A 179 -3.17 -10.18 29.94
C ALA A 179 -2.47 -9.77 31.24
N ASP A 180 -1.58 -8.77 31.20
CA ASP A 180 -0.90 -8.26 32.39
C ASP A 180 -1.91 -7.67 33.39
N MET A 181 -2.85 -6.84 32.92
CA MET A 181 -3.89 -6.27 33.76
C MET A 181 -4.73 -7.36 34.44
N LYS A 182 -5.10 -8.42 33.72
CA LYS A 182 -5.82 -9.57 34.31
C LYS A 182 -4.99 -10.29 35.38
N ALA A 183 -3.70 -10.47 35.15
CA ALA A 183 -2.81 -11.08 36.13
C ALA A 183 -2.67 -10.22 37.40
N GLN A 184 -2.54 -8.90 37.24
CA GLN A 184 -2.52 -7.96 38.37
C GLN A 184 -3.85 -7.96 39.15
N MET A 185 -4.99 -7.97 38.46
CA MET A 185 -6.31 -8.05 39.08
C MET A 185 -6.45 -9.34 39.91
N ALA A 186 -6.10 -10.49 39.33
CA ALA A 186 -6.14 -11.76 40.05
C ALA A 186 -5.25 -11.76 41.32
N LYS A 187 -4.07 -11.14 41.24
CA LYS A 187 -3.19 -10.97 42.40
C LYS A 187 -3.82 -10.07 43.47
N ARG A 188 -4.41 -8.94 43.08
CA ARG A 188 -5.08 -8.00 43.99
C ARG A 188 -6.29 -8.63 44.66
N ASP A 189 -7.07 -9.44 43.93
CA ASP A 189 -8.20 -10.17 44.48
C ASP A 189 -7.74 -11.19 45.54
N ALA A 190 -6.66 -11.92 45.27
CA ALA A 190 -6.08 -12.86 46.23
C ALA A 190 -5.56 -12.16 47.51
N GLU A 191 -4.90 -11.01 47.36
CA GLU A 191 -4.44 -10.19 48.49
C GLU A 191 -5.62 -9.65 49.33
N SER A 192 -6.70 -9.20 48.66
CA SER A 192 -7.92 -8.72 49.30
C SER A 192 -8.61 -9.80 50.13
N GLU A 193 -8.72 -11.02 49.59
CA GLU A 193 -9.32 -12.14 50.31
C GLU A 193 -8.47 -12.53 51.54
N LYS A 194 -7.13 -12.54 51.40
CA LYS A 194 -6.24 -12.77 52.53
C LYS A 194 -6.37 -11.69 53.60
N LEU A 195 -6.49 -10.42 53.20
CA LEU A 195 -6.69 -9.31 54.13
C LEU A 195 -8.01 -9.44 54.89
N LYS A 196 -9.08 -9.85 54.21
CA LYS A 196 -10.39 -10.11 54.81
C LYS A 196 -10.32 -11.23 55.84
N GLN A 197 -9.64 -12.34 55.53
CA GLN A 197 -9.40 -13.43 56.48
C GLN A 197 -8.62 -12.96 57.71
N ASN A 198 -7.55 -12.17 57.52
CA ASN A 198 -6.78 -11.60 58.63
C ASN A 198 -7.63 -10.69 59.52
N TYR A 199 -8.50 -9.88 58.91
CA TYR A 199 -9.41 -9.00 59.64
C TYR A 199 -10.40 -9.79 60.51
N GLU A 200 -10.97 -10.89 59.98
CA GLU A 200 -11.87 -11.78 60.72
C GLU A 200 -11.17 -12.41 61.93
N VAL A 201 -9.92 -12.88 61.74
CA VAL A 201 -9.10 -13.42 62.84
C VAL A 201 -8.86 -12.37 63.92
N LEU A 202 -8.51 -11.13 63.53
CA LEU A 202 -8.28 -10.03 64.46
C LEU A 202 -9.55 -9.69 65.27
N LEU A 203 -10.71 -9.67 64.63
CA LEU A 203 -12.01 -9.43 65.28
C LEU A 203 -12.29 -10.50 66.36
N ASN A 204 -12.04 -11.76 66.01
CA ASN A 204 -12.21 -12.89 66.93
C ASN A 204 -11.23 -12.84 68.10
N LEU A 205 -9.95 -12.52 67.86
CA LEU A 205 -8.97 -12.31 68.93
C LEU A 205 -9.38 -11.18 69.87
N THR A 206 -9.84 -10.06 69.31
CA THR A 206 -10.29 -8.89 70.10
C THR A 206 -11.47 -9.25 70.99
N ARG A 207 -12.43 -10.02 70.45
CA ARG A 207 -13.58 -10.52 71.22
C ARG A 207 -13.14 -11.46 72.34
N ALA A 208 -12.25 -12.41 72.04
CA ALA A 208 -11.71 -13.33 73.04
C ALA A 208 -10.91 -12.60 74.14
N GLN A 209 -10.09 -11.61 73.78
CA GLN A 209 -9.38 -10.76 74.74
C GLN A 209 -10.35 -10.02 75.66
N ALA A 210 -11.43 -9.44 75.12
CA ALA A 210 -12.45 -8.77 75.92
C ALA A 210 -13.10 -9.73 76.94
N THR A 211 -13.42 -10.95 76.52
CA THR A 211 -13.95 -11.99 77.41
C THR A 211 -12.96 -12.36 78.52
N VAL A 212 -11.68 -12.56 78.19
CA VAL A 212 -10.64 -12.87 79.19
C VAL A 212 -10.51 -11.74 80.20
N ILE A 213 -10.47 -10.48 79.75
CA ILE A 213 -10.39 -9.30 80.63
C ILE A 213 -11.62 -9.25 81.55
N GLN A 214 -12.82 -9.49 81.02
CA GLN A 214 -14.05 -9.53 81.83
C GLN A 214 -14.00 -10.62 82.89
N ASN A 215 -13.57 -11.83 82.53
CA ASN A 215 -13.45 -12.96 83.45
C ASN A 215 -12.44 -12.68 84.57
N LEU A 216 -11.29 -12.09 84.24
CA LEU A 216 -10.28 -11.68 85.23
C LEU A 216 -10.82 -10.61 86.19
N LYS A 217 -11.54 -9.61 85.67
CA LYS A 217 -12.19 -8.58 86.51
C LYS A 217 -13.21 -9.19 87.46
N LEU A 218 -14.06 -10.10 86.97
CA LEU A 218 -15.06 -10.78 87.79
C LEU A 218 -14.39 -11.61 88.90
N LYS A 219 -13.38 -12.42 88.54
CA LYS A 219 -12.60 -13.21 89.51
C LYS A 219 -12.00 -12.32 90.60
N HIS A 220 -11.37 -11.21 90.24
CA HIS A 220 -10.80 -10.27 91.21
C HIS A 220 -11.87 -9.70 92.16
N ILE A 221 -13.07 -9.39 91.67
CA ILE A 221 -14.19 -8.93 92.52
C ILE A 221 -14.60 -10.03 93.49
N THR A 222 -14.76 -11.27 93.02
CA THR A 222 -15.12 -12.41 93.86
C THR A 222 -14.05 -12.70 94.91
N ASP A 223 -12.77 -12.74 94.52
CA ASP A 223 -11.64 -12.95 95.43
C ASP A 223 -11.58 -11.83 96.49
N LYS A 224 -11.86 -10.57 96.09
CA LYS A 224 -11.93 -9.43 97.01
C LYS A 224 -13.09 -9.53 98.00
N GLN A 225 -14.27 -9.98 97.55
CA GLN A 225 -15.43 -10.22 98.43
C GLN A 225 -15.11 -11.32 99.45
N LEU A 226 -14.55 -12.45 98.99
CA LEU A 226 -14.15 -13.56 99.86
C LEU A 226 -13.10 -13.12 100.88
N LEU A 227 -12.10 -12.34 100.48
CA LEU A 227 -11.11 -11.79 101.42
C LEU A 227 -11.74 -10.87 102.47
N SER A 228 -12.69 -10.02 102.07
CA SER A 228 -13.43 -9.15 103.01
C SER A 228 -14.25 -9.95 104.01
N GLU A 229 -14.87 -11.05 103.58
CA GLU A 229 -15.64 -11.95 104.44
C GLU A 229 -14.73 -12.69 105.42
N VAL A 230 -13.60 -13.24 104.95
CA VAL A 230 -12.57 -13.85 105.81
C VAL A 230 -12.05 -12.84 106.84
N LYS A 231 -11.82 -11.59 106.43
CA LYS A 231 -11.38 -10.51 107.33
C LYS A 231 -12.41 -10.22 108.42
N MET A 232 -13.69 -10.07 108.07
CA MET A 232 -14.78 -9.83 109.03
C MET A 232 -14.91 -10.99 110.03
N ASN A 233 -14.81 -12.24 109.55
CA ASN A 233 -14.84 -13.43 110.41
C ASN A 233 -13.65 -13.46 111.39
N LEU A 234 -12.45 -13.07 110.95
CA LEU A 234 -11.29 -12.95 111.83
C LEU A 234 -11.45 -11.84 112.86
N GLU A 235 -11.99 -10.68 112.47
CA GLU A 235 -12.31 -9.59 113.41
C GLU A 235 -13.33 -10.03 114.47
N LEU A 236 -14.36 -10.78 114.08
CA LEU A 236 -15.35 -11.36 115.01
C LEU A 236 -14.69 -12.33 116.00
N LYS A 237 -13.90 -13.29 115.49
CA LYS A 237 -13.16 -14.23 116.35
C LYS A 237 -12.19 -13.53 117.29
N ASN A 238 -11.51 -12.48 116.82
CA ASN A 238 -10.64 -11.67 117.66
C ASN A 238 -11.44 -10.99 118.78
N ALA A 239 -12.61 -10.42 118.49
CA ALA A 239 -13.48 -9.83 119.52
C ALA A 239 -13.97 -10.86 120.55
N GLU A 240 -14.32 -12.07 120.10
CA GLU A 240 -14.65 -13.20 121.00
C GLU A 240 -13.47 -13.58 121.90
N LEU A 241 -12.26 -13.65 121.34
CA LEU A 241 -11.02 -13.89 122.08
C LEU A 241 -10.77 -12.78 123.11
N THR A 242 -10.84 -11.51 122.74
CA THR A 242 -10.70 -10.38 123.68
C THR A 242 -11.71 -10.49 124.83
N LYS A 243 -12.97 -10.81 124.53
CA LYS A 243 -14.00 -11.00 125.56
C LYS A 243 -13.68 -12.19 126.49
N SER A 244 -13.11 -13.26 125.94
CA SER A 244 -12.67 -14.41 126.75
C SER A 244 -11.46 -14.07 127.64
N GLU A 245 -10.52 -13.26 127.15
CA GLU A 245 -9.38 -12.75 127.92
C GLU A 245 -9.82 -11.80 129.03
N GLU A 246 -10.77 -10.89 128.75
CA GLU A 246 -11.40 -10.01 129.75
C GLU A 246 -12.09 -10.83 130.85
N LYS A 247 -12.81 -11.89 130.47
CA LYS A 247 -13.44 -12.80 131.43
C LYS A 247 -12.38 -13.52 132.29
N LEU A 248 -11.34 -14.09 131.67
CA LEU A 248 -10.25 -14.73 132.41
C LEU A 248 -9.51 -13.78 133.35
N THR A 249 -9.34 -12.52 132.95
CA THR A 249 -8.74 -11.49 133.83
C THR A 249 -9.65 -11.11 134.98
N GLN A 250 -10.96 -11.06 134.77
CA GLN A 250 -11.96 -10.90 135.83
C GLN A 250 -11.96 -12.10 136.79
N ASP A 251 -12.04 -13.33 136.27
CA ASP A 251 -11.96 -14.57 137.06
C ASP A 251 -10.66 -14.60 137.88
N LYS A 252 -9.53 -14.17 137.29
CA LYS A 252 -8.23 -14.04 137.98
C LYS A 252 -8.26 -13.01 139.10
N LEU A 253 -8.96 -11.88 138.93
CA LEU A 253 -9.17 -10.86 139.96
C LEU A 253 -10.05 -11.39 141.11
N GLU A 254 -11.10 -12.13 140.78
CA GLU A 254 -12.01 -12.73 141.75
C GLU A 254 -11.31 -13.82 142.58
N LEU A 255 -10.53 -14.68 141.94
CA LEU A 255 -9.65 -15.63 142.63
C LEU A 255 -8.63 -14.91 143.54
N LYS A 256 -8.07 -13.77 143.10
CA LYS A 256 -7.21 -12.95 143.98
C LYS A 256 -7.95 -12.43 145.21
N PHE A 257 -9.20 -11.98 145.06
CA PHE A 257 -10.04 -11.57 146.19
C PHE A 257 -10.31 -12.75 147.13
N GLN A 258 -10.69 -13.92 146.61
CA GLN A 258 -10.89 -15.14 147.40
C GLN A 258 -9.62 -15.59 148.13
N VAL A 259 -8.44 -15.50 147.49
CA VAL A 259 -7.14 -15.78 148.13
C VAL A 259 -6.82 -14.75 149.21
N SER A 260 -7.11 -13.45 148.99
CA SER A 260 -6.99 -12.42 150.02
C SER A 260 -7.94 -12.66 151.20
N ASP A 261 -9.18 -13.10 150.96
CA ASP A 261 -10.15 -13.42 152.00
C ASP A 261 -9.72 -14.66 152.80
N LEU A 262 -9.16 -15.69 152.13
CA LEU A 262 -8.55 -16.83 152.79
C LEU A 262 -7.31 -16.44 153.62
N LEU A 263 -6.49 -15.49 153.15
CA LEU A 263 -5.35 -14.96 153.90
C LEU A 263 -5.82 -14.17 155.13
N LYS A 264 -6.89 -13.38 155.05
CA LYS A 264 -7.55 -12.74 156.20
C LYS A 264 -8.17 -13.75 157.17
N GLY A 265 -8.75 -14.83 156.65
CA GLY A 265 -9.22 -15.96 157.46
C GLY A 265 -8.06 -16.67 158.16
N LYS A 266 -6.89 -16.76 157.51
CA LYS A 266 -5.66 -17.31 158.08
C LYS A 266 -5.03 -16.38 159.12
N GLU A 267 -5.10 -15.06 158.94
CA GLU A 267 -4.72 -14.06 159.96
C GLU A 267 -5.64 -14.13 161.18
N LYS A 268 -6.97 -14.23 160.99
CA LYS A 268 -7.90 -14.47 162.10
C LYS A 268 -7.66 -15.81 162.82
N HIS A 269 -7.35 -16.87 162.08
CA HIS A 269 -6.98 -18.16 162.67
C HIS A 269 -5.61 -18.10 163.38
N GLY A 270 -4.69 -17.26 162.93
CA GLY A 270 -3.42 -16.96 163.60
C GLY A 270 -3.60 -16.15 164.88
N GLU A 271 -4.51 -15.18 164.90
CA GLU A 271 -4.88 -14.38 166.07
C GLU A 271 -5.66 -15.22 167.11
N GLU A 272 -6.49 -16.17 166.66
CA GLU A 272 -7.18 -17.15 167.53
C GLU A 272 -6.24 -18.23 168.09
N MET A 273 -5.10 -18.51 167.44
CA MET A 273 -4.11 -19.49 167.92
C MET A 273 -3.16 -18.92 168.98
N VAL A 274 -2.99 -17.60 169.07
CA VAL A 274 -2.19 -16.96 170.13
C VAL A 274 -3.00 -16.76 171.43
N GLN A 275 -4.32 -16.99 171.42
CA GLN A 275 -5.13 -17.17 172.64
C GLN A 275 -4.87 -18.49 173.38
N LEU A 276 -3.84 -19.27 173.03
CA LEU A 276 -3.56 -20.58 173.64
C LEU A 276 -2.15 -20.79 174.20
N GLU A 277 -1.30 -19.76 174.27
CA GLU A 277 -0.04 -19.83 175.03
C GLU A 277 0.26 -18.50 175.75
N LEU A 278 -0.55 -18.16 176.77
CA LEU A 278 -0.17 -17.61 178.10
C LEU A 278 -1.38 -17.00 178.84
#